data_AF-Q1DCQ9-F1
#
_entry.id   AF-Q1DCQ9-F1
#
_cell.length_a   1.000
_cell.length_b   1.000
_cell.length_c   1.000
_cell.angle_alpha   90.00
_cell.angle_beta   90.00
_cell.angle_gamma   90.00
#
_symmetry.space_group_name_H-M   'P 1'
#
loop_
_entity.id
_entity.type
_entity.pdbx_description
1 polymer ?
#
loop_
_entity_poly.entity_id
_entity_poly.type
_entity_poly.pdbx_seq_one_letter_code
_entity_poly.pdbx_strand_id
1 'polypeptide(L)'
;MTTGDARHNPNTEMARRLNGIYKRNLARKESARAAAKEEAKKSKPKKKAEPAPDGHLDPNAPLNGVLAKGDNYARRGYTYLKAQDGRGVYRNFDHVHLSEVRDMVKERAEFPGGPKENFNPTYTQQYPYAWEAHHMLPGSAFYYMMKDGKPAFTYKQIRLLLMSEYNINHGHNIINLPAEDWAVPVHSLICHPSDHESYTMRVMDEMRKVANDLQKLIDSGKPHGNLPELIFEELKKLENRFWIFIVKLSGKLVEAKVAGVRYVGPGSEHVRYANKDGGTHYEWGSLW
;
A
#
# COMPACT_ATOMS: atom_id res chain seq x y z
N MET A 1 9.71 -17.54 -40.69
CA MET A 1 10.92 -17.51 -39.84
C MET A 1 10.53 -16.85 -38.53
N THR A 2 11.02 -17.34 -37.38
CA THR A 2 10.69 -16.81 -36.06
C THR A 2 11.62 -15.65 -35.68
N THR A 3 11.07 -14.50 -35.34
CA THR A 3 11.82 -13.36 -34.78
C THR A 3 12.14 -13.65 -33.32
N GLY A 4 13.33 -14.23 -33.11
CA GLY A 4 13.82 -14.65 -31.80
C GLY A 4 13.96 -13.51 -30.79
N ASP A 5 13.64 -13.84 -29.56
CA ASP A 5 13.63 -13.02 -28.37
C ASP A 5 14.88 -12.14 -28.18
N ALA A 6 14.68 -10.82 -28.13
CA ALA A 6 15.69 -9.83 -27.74
C ALA A 6 15.42 -9.19 -26.37
N ARG A 7 14.41 -9.67 -25.62
CA ARG A 7 13.97 -9.09 -24.35
C ARG A 7 14.48 -9.85 -23.14
N HIS A 8 15.80 -10.08 -23.03
CA HIS A 8 16.54 -10.25 -21.76
C HIS A 8 18.04 -10.41 -22.06
N ASN A 9 18.81 -9.32 -22.05
CA ASN A 9 20.28 -9.38 -22.06
C ASN A 9 20.85 -8.64 -20.83
N PRO A 10 20.93 -9.30 -19.66
CA PRO A 10 21.23 -8.66 -18.38
C PRO A 10 22.73 -8.34 -18.25
N ASN A 11 23.17 -7.28 -18.92
CA ASN A 11 24.57 -6.89 -18.96
C ASN A 11 25.03 -6.08 -17.73
N THR A 12 25.18 -6.76 -16.60
CA THR A 12 26.24 -6.44 -15.61
C THR A 12 26.76 -7.72 -14.96
N GLU A 13 28.02 -7.69 -14.51
CA GLU A 13 28.57 -8.76 -13.66
C GLU A 13 27.83 -8.85 -12.31
N MET A 14 27.34 -7.71 -11.81
CA MET A 14 26.55 -7.57 -10.58
C MET A 14 25.33 -8.51 -10.58
N ALA A 15 24.53 -8.52 -11.65
CA ALA A 15 23.37 -9.39 -11.78
C ALA A 15 23.74 -10.90 -11.69
N ARG A 16 24.90 -11.29 -12.25
CA ARG A 16 25.41 -12.66 -12.15
C ARG A 16 25.88 -13.02 -10.74
N ARG A 17 26.57 -12.10 -10.03
CA ARG A 17 27.00 -12.32 -8.64
C ARG A 17 25.81 -12.47 -7.68
N LEU A 18 24.81 -11.60 -7.78
CA LEU A 18 23.59 -11.66 -6.95
C LEU A 18 22.82 -12.99 -7.13
N ASN A 19 22.60 -13.40 -8.38
CA ASN A 19 21.94 -14.67 -8.71
C ASN A 19 22.71 -15.90 -8.18
N GLY A 20 24.04 -15.84 -8.19
CA GLY A 20 24.91 -16.89 -7.63
C GLY A 20 24.80 -17.06 -6.10
N ILE A 21 24.53 -15.98 -5.35
CA ILE A 21 24.28 -16.04 -3.90
C ILE A 21 22.87 -16.57 -3.63
N TYR A 22 21.87 -16.03 -4.33
CA TYR A 22 20.46 -16.41 -4.25
C TYR A 22 20.24 -17.93 -4.34
N LYS A 23 20.86 -18.61 -5.33
CA LYS A 23 20.67 -20.06 -5.55
C LYS A 23 21.12 -20.93 -4.36
N ARG A 24 22.16 -20.54 -3.61
CA ARG A 24 22.64 -21.31 -2.44
C ARG A 24 21.69 -21.21 -1.24
N ASN A 25 21.02 -20.06 -1.08
CA ASN A 25 20.03 -19.86 -0.03
C ASN A 25 18.69 -20.57 -0.34
N LEU A 26 18.35 -20.73 -1.62
CA LEU A 26 17.16 -21.47 -2.04
C LEU A 26 17.20 -22.94 -1.61
N ALA A 27 18.33 -23.64 -1.76
CA ALA A 27 18.46 -25.05 -1.36
C ALA A 27 18.18 -25.29 0.14
N ARG A 28 18.67 -24.40 1.04
CA ARG A 28 18.41 -24.49 2.49
C ARG A 28 16.94 -24.24 2.87
N LYS A 29 16.21 -23.49 2.03
CA LYS A 29 14.81 -23.07 2.27
C LYS A 29 13.80 -24.20 2.01
N GLU A 30 14.14 -25.14 1.13
CA GLU A 30 13.24 -26.25 0.78
C GLU A 30 13.19 -27.32 1.90
N SER A 31 14.33 -27.64 2.51
CA SER A 31 14.40 -28.53 3.68
C SER A 31 13.51 -28.05 4.85
N ALA A 32 13.49 -26.74 5.12
CA ALA A 32 12.66 -26.15 6.17
C ALA A 32 11.16 -26.15 5.82
N ARG A 33 10.80 -26.01 4.53
CA ARG A 33 9.40 -26.05 4.06
C ARG A 33 8.74 -27.41 4.19
N ALA A 34 9.51 -28.51 4.26
CA ALA A 34 8.98 -29.84 4.49
C ALA A 34 8.38 -29.99 5.91
N ALA A 35 9.08 -29.50 6.94
CA ALA A 35 8.66 -29.63 8.33
C ALA A 35 7.33 -28.89 8.64
N ALA A 36 7.23 -27.63 8.23
CA ALA A 36 6.08 -26.77 8.54
C ALA A 36 4.74 -27.23 7.91
N LYS A 37 4.76 -28.16 6.94
CA LYS A 37 3.53 -28.71 6.33
C LYS A 37 2.78 -29.71 7.23
N GLU A 38 3.44 -30.31 8.23
CA GLU A 38 2.80 -31.30 9.11
C GLU A 38 1.95 -30.64 10.22
N GLU A 39 2.35 -29.48 10.72
CA GLU A 39 1.63 -28.80 11.82
C GLU A 39 0.26 -28.24 11.42
N ALA A 40 0.11 -27.81 10.16
CA ALA A 40 -1.05 -27.04 9.69
C ALA A 40 -2.37 -27.85 9.53
N LYS A 41 -2.40 -29.14 9.88
CA LYS A 41 -3.53 -30.06 9.59
C LYS A 41 -4.73 -29.97 10.56
N LYS A 42 -4.91 -28.90 11.35
CA LYS A 42 -5.87 -28.89 12.48
C LYS A 42 -6.86 -27.68 12.53
N SER A 43 -8.14 -27.95 12.21
CA SER A 43 -9.41 -27.24 12.59
C SER A 43 -9.96 -25.97 11.84
N LYS A 44 -11.32 -25.78 11.90
CA LYS A 44 -12.27 -24.74 11.35
C LYS A 44 -13.73 -25.09 11.81
N PRO A 45 -14.87 -24.36 11.54
CA PRO A 45 -15.23 -22.93 11.24
C PRO A 45 -16.21 -22.27 12.32
N LYS A 46 -17.45 -21.68 12.23
CA LYS A 46 -18.51 -21.38 11.17
C LYS A 46 -19.79 -20.50 11.57
N LYS A 47 -19.82 -19.15 11.44
CA LYS A 47 -21.05 -18.22 11.30
C LYS A 47 -22.09 -18.05 12.46
N LYS A 48 -23.00 -17.03 12.60
CA LYS A 48 -23.20 -15.63 12.04
C LYS A 48 -23.43 -14.56 13.19
N ALA A 49 -24.46 -13.71 13.42
CA ALA A 49 -25.85 -13.43 12.94
C ALA A 49 -26.31 -11.91 13.08
N GLU A 50 -27.62 -11.57 12.99
CA GLU A 50 -28.25 -10.22 12.70
C GLU A 50 -29.74 -10.11 13.21
N PRO A 51 -30.57 -9.03 12.96
CA PRO A 51 -30.42 -7.57 13.17
C PRO A 51 -31.71 -6.84 13.71
N ALA A 52 -31.68 -5.50 13.88
CA ALA A 52 -32.87 -4.61 13.77
C ALA A 52 -32.47 -3.12 13.50
N PRO A 53 -33.38 -2.23 13.00
CA PRO A 53 -33.09 -0.85 12.55
C PRO A 53 -33.63 0.23 13.54
N ASP A 54 -33.59 1.56 13.32
CA ASP A 54 -33.22 2.39 12.14
C ASP A 54 -32.53 3.75 12.52
N GLY A 55 -32.65 4.83 11.73
CA GLY A 55 -32.07 6.18 11.95
C GLY A 55 -31.87 6.98 10.64
N HIS A 56 -32.25 8.26 10.59
CA HIS A 56 -32.46 9.00 9.32
C HIS A 56 -31.20 9.57 8.63
N LEU A 57 -31.20 9.44 7.29
CA LEU A 57 -30.45 10.26 6.33
C LEU A 57 -31.44 10.72 5.25
N ASP A 58 -31.19 11.85 4.57
CA ASP A 58 -32.03 12.25 3.44
C ASP A 58 -31.88 11.24 2.28
N PRO A 59 -32.96 10.58 1.83
CA PRO A 59 -32.90 9.66 0.70
C PRO A 59 -32.65 10.36 -0.66
N ASN A 60 -32.87 11.67 -0.75
CA ASN A 60 -32.81 12.44 -1.99
C ASN A 60 -31.50 13.24 -2.16
N ALA A 61 -30.70 13.42 -1.11
CA ALA A 61 -29.43 14.12 -1.18
C ALA A 61 -28.49 13.51 -2.25
N PRO A 62 -27.76 14.35 -3.01
CA PRO A 62 -26.90 13.92 -4.11
C PRO A 62 -25.71 13.08 -3.63
N LEU A 63 -25.16 12.27 -4.54
CA LEU A 63 -24.05 11.37 -4.27
C LEU A 63 -22.82 11.77 -5.10
N ASN A 64 -22.00 12.66 -4.52
CA ASN A 64 -20.81 13.24 -5.16
C ASN A 64 -19.52 12.44 -4.88
N GLY A 65 -19.50 11.71 -3.76
CA GLY A 65 -18.33 10.98 -3.28
C GLY A 65 -17.94 9.81 -4.18
N VAL A 66 -16.65 9.51 -4.24
CA VAL A 66 -16.07 8.46 -5.11
C VAL A 66 -15.22 7.52 -4.28
N LEU A 67 -15.70 6.28 -4.08
CA LEU A 67 -15.03 5.25 -3.28
C LEU A 67 -14.34 4.17 -4.15
N ALA A 68 -14.41 4.29 -5.48
CA ALA A 68 -13.79 3.38 -6.43
C ALA A 68 -12.50 3.97 -7.06
N LYS A 69 -11.55 3.09 -7.41
CA LYS A 69 -10.38 3.44 -8.21
C LYS A 69 -10.82 3.95 -9.59
N GLY A 70 -10.28 5.08 -10.03
CA GLY A 70 -10.55 5.67 -11.34
C GLY A 70 -9.30 6.30 -11.97
N ASP A 71 -9.30 6.40 -13.29
CA ASP A 71 -8.11 6.49 -14.17
C ASP A 71 -7.10 7.61 -13.86
N ASN A 72 -7.54 8.67 -13.16
CA ASN A 72 -6.74 9.85 -12.87
C ASN A 72 -6.00 9.82 -11.52
N TYR A 73 -6.15 8.76 -10.74
CA TYR A 73 -5.53 8.58 -9.42
C TYR A 73 -4.01 8.83 -9.41
N ALA A 74 -3.23 8.20 -10.29
CA ALA A 74 -1.77 8.37 -10.35
C ALA A 74 -1.37 9.82 -10.69
N ARG A 75 -2.11 10.48 -11.60
CA ARG A 75 -1.87 11.89 -11.99
C ARG A 75 -2.19 12.86 -10.85
N ARG A 76 -3.27 12.61 -10.10
CA ARG A 76 -3.63 13.38 -8.89
C ARG A 76 -2.62 13.14 -7.77
N GLY A 77 -2.13 11.91 -7.60
CA GLY A 77 -1.04 11.55 -6.69
C GLY A 77 0.24 12.30 -6.99
N TYR A 78 0.74 12.26 -8.23
CA TYR A 78 1.90 13.04 -8.68
C TYR A 78 1.76 14.53 -8.36
N THR A 79 0.65 15.17 -8.76
CA THR A 79 0.43 16.60 -8.51
C THR A 79 0.40 16.92 -7.02
N TYR A 80 -0.29 16.11 -6.21
CA TYR A 80 -0.36 16.31 -4.76
C TYR A 80 0.99 16.11 -4.08
N LEU A 81 1.71 15.01 -4.35
CA LEU A 81 3.03 14.75 -3.78
C LEU A 81 4.05 15.83 -4.19
N LYS A 82 4.01 16.29 -5.45
CA LYS A 82 4.84 17.40 -5.93
C LYS A 82 4.58 18.71 -5.18
N ALA A 83 3.32 19.00 -4.86
CA ALA A 83 2.92 20.17 -4.09
C ALA A 83 3.18 20.05 -2.57
N GLN A 84 3.67 18.90 -2.10
CA GLN A 84 3.88 18.57 -0.69
C GLN A 84 5.30 18.03 -0.42
N ASP A 85 6.28 18.48 -1.22
CA ASP A 85 7.70 18.11 -1.14
C ASP A 85 7.96 16.59 -1.10
N GLY A 86 7.23 15.82 -1.93
CA GLY A 86 7.31 14.36 -1.96
C GLY A 86 6.88 13.71 -0.63
N ARG A 87 6.20 14.48 0.23
CA ARG A 87 5.94 14.19 1.65
C ARG A 87 7.17 13.74 2.43
N GLY A 88 8.33 14.31 2.09
CA GLY A 88 9.61 14.12 2.79
C GLY A 88 10.31 12.78 2.54
N VAL A 89 9.85 11.96 1.59
CA VAL A 89 10.42 10.63 1.31
C VAL A 89 11.29 10.62 0.06
N TYR A 90 10.74 11.01 -1.11
CA TYR A 90 11.48 10.92 -2.39
C TYR A 90 12.59 11.97 -2.60
N ARG A 91 13.01 12.64 -1.52
CA ARG A 91 14.17 13.53 -1.45
C ARG A 91 15.20 13.11 -0.39
N ASN A 92 14.86 12.11 0.44
CA ASN A 92 15.70 11.62 1.52
C ASN A 92 16.62 10.52 0.99
N PHE A 93 17.90 10.86 0.82
CA PHE A 93 18.94 9.92 0.39
C PHE A 93 20.05 9.75 1.45
N ASP A 94 19.83 10.25 2.68
CA ASP A 94 20.80 10.22 3.77
C ASP A 94 20.90 8.86 4.48
N HIS A 95 20.55 7.80 3.75
CA HIS A 95 20.68 6.42 4.19
C HIS A 95 22.14 5.96 4.15
N VAL A 96 22.50 5.06 5.09
CA VAL A 96 23.85 4.51 5.19
C VAL A 96 24.20 3.63 3.99
N HIS A 97 23.23 2.86 3.46
CA HIS A 97 23.43 1.98 2.30
C HIS A 97 23.52 2.70 0.96
N LEU A 98 23.35 4.02 0.93
CA LEU A 98 23.53 4.84 -0.28
C LEU A 98 24.83 5.68 -0.23
N SER A 99 25.66 5.58 0.81
CA SER A 99 26.82 6.47 1.04
C SER A 99 27.76 6.63 -0.17
N GLU A 100 28.08 5.54 -0.87
CA GLU A 100 28.97 5.52 -2.04
C GLU A 100 28.32 6.05 -3.34
N VAL A 101 26.98 6.12 -3.40
CA VAL A 101 26.21 6.40 -4.62
C VAL A 101 25.20 7.54 -4.47
N ARG A 102 25.17 8.22 -3.31
CA ARG A 102 24.11 9.15 -2.89
C ARG A 102 23.81 10.21 -3.93
N ASP A 103 24.85 10.87 -4.46
CA ASP A 103 24.67 11.97 -5.40
C ASP A 103 24.15 11.49 -6.76
N MET A 104 24.62 10.33 -7.26
CA MET A 104 24.11 9.71 -8.50
C MET A 104 22.66 9.23 -8.34
N VAL A 105 22.30 8.72 -7.17
CA VAL A 105 20.91 8.33 -6.86
C VAL A 105 20.04 9.57 -6.78
N LYS A 106 20.49 10.62 -6.08
CA LYS A 106 19.76 11.90 -5.95
C LYS A 106 19.53 12.57 -7.31
N GLU A 107 20.58 12.73 -8.12
CA GLU A 107 20.52 13.29 -9.49
C GLU A 107 19.43 12.62 -10.33
N ARG A 108 19.29 11.30 -10.21
CA ARG A 108 18.36 10.51 -11.02
C ARG A 108 16.97 10.35 -10.42
N ALA A 109 16.85 10.29 -9.09
CA ALA A 109 15.64 9.86 -8.40
C ALA A 109 14.91 10.96 -7.62
N GLU A 110 15.55 12.09 -7.31
CA GLU A 110 14.96 13.14 -6.47
C GLU A 110 13.62 13.63 -7.00
N PHE A 111 12.61 13.69 -6.12
CA PHE A 111 11.28 14.18 -6.43
C PHE A 111 10.59 14.84 -5.22
N PRO A 112 10.03 16.05 -5.37
CA PRO A 112 10.27 17.00 -6.46
C PRO A 112 11.70 17.55 -6.44
N GLY A 113 12.20 18.02 -7.59
CA GLY A 113 13.49 18.69 -7.71
C GLY A 113 14.39 18.10 -8.80
N GLY A 114 14.39 16.77 -8.93
CA GLY A 114 15.08 16.05 -10.01
C GLY A 114 14.28 15.99 -11.33
N PRO A 115 14.58 14.99 -12.19
CA PRO A 115 13.98 14.83 -13.52
C PRO A 115 12.44 14.97 -13.58
N LYS A 116 11.93 15.65 -14.60
CA LYS A 116 10.49 15.96 -14.79
C LYS A 116 9.63 14.72 -15.08
N GLU A 117 10.29 13.63 -15.47
CA GLU A 117 9.76 12.29 -15.70
C GLU A 117 9.47 11.56 -14.38
N ASN A 118 10.20 11.87 -13.31
CA ASN A 118 10.12 11.14 -12.05
C ASN A 118 8.71 11.21 -11.46
N PHE A 119 8.14 10.03 -11.23
CA PHE A 119 6.79 9.84 -10.70
C PHE A 119 5.66 10.52 -11.50
N ASN A 120 5.93 10.95 -12.72
CA ASN A 120 4.98 11.67 -13.57
C ASN A 120 4.37 10.71 -14.60
N PRO A 121 3.11 10.24 -14.42
CA PRO A 121 2.52 9.19 -15.26
C PRO A 121 2.35 9.60 -16.74
N THR A 122 2.46 10.90 -17.06
CA THR A 122 2.51 11.41 -18.44
C THR A 122 3.72 10.87 -19.21
N TYR A 123 4.81 10.53 -18.51
CA TYR A 123 6.04 9.93 -19.06
C TYR A 123 6.11 8.41 -18.79
N THR A 124 4.95 7.78 -18.56
CA THR A 124 4.77 6.39 -18.06
C THR A 124 5.24 6.18 -16.62
N GLN A 125 4.74 5.12 -15.98
CA GLN A 125 5.12 4.75 -14.60
C GLN A 125 6.46 3.99 -14.54
N GLN A 126 7.50 4.53 -15.19
CA GLN A 126 8.81 3.87 -15.38
C GLN A 126 10.02 4.69 -14.90
N TYR A 127 9.81 5.95 -14.48
CA TYR A 127 10.86 6.85 -14.01
C TYR A 127 10.60 7.30 -12.56
N PRO A 128 11.61 7.30 -11.67
CA PRO A 128 13.03 6.92 -11.90
C PRO A 128 13.28 5.40 -12.01
N TYR A 129 12.26 4.60 -11.72
CA TYR A 129 12.20 3.14 -11.83
C TYR A 129 10.74 2.72 -12.11
N ALA A 130 10.45 1.45 -12.39
CA ALA A 130 9.07 0.99 -12.52
C ALA A 130 8.30 1.15 -11.19
N TRP A 131 7.20 1.92 -11.18
CA TRP A 131 6.44 2.27 -9.98
C TRP A 131 4.93 2.09 -10.15
N GLU A 132 4.22 1.99 -9.03
CA GLU A 132 2.76 1.94 -8.98
C GLU A 132 2.19 2.99 -8.02
N ALA A 133 1.09 3.63 -8.41
CA ALA A 133 0.32 4.48 -7.52
C ALA A 133 -0.53 3.60 -6.58
N HIS A 134 -0.19 3.57 -5.31
CA HIS A 134 -0.88 2.80 -4.28
C HIS A 134 -1.86 3.70 -3.52
N HIS A 135 -3.14 3.28 -3.50
CA HIS A 135 -4.18 3.87 -2.66
C HIS A 135 -4.00 3.39 -1.22
N MET A 136 -3.63 4.29 -0.31
CA MET A 136 -3.39 3.97 1.10
C MET A 136 -4.65 3.44 1.80
N LEU A 137 -5.81 4.01 1.47
CA LEU A 137 -7.12 3.39 1.64
C LEU A 137 -7.57 2.84 0.28
N PRO A 138 -7.44 1.53 0.01
CA PRO A 138 -7.84 0.95 -1.27
C PRO A 138 -9.37 0.83 -1.36
N GLY A 139 -9.93 1.02 -2.55
CA GLY A 139 -11.39 1.01 -2.78
C GLY A 139 -12.08 -0.28 -2.33
N SER A 140 -11.36 -1.41 -2.36
CA SER A 140 -11.82 -2.70 -1.82
C SER A 140 -12.22 -2.63 -0.35
N ALA A 141 -11.54 -1.83 0.48
CA ALA A 141 -11.80 -1.75 1.91
C ALA A 141 -13.19 -1.16 2.26
N PHE A 142 -13.79 -0.38 1.37
CA PHE A 142 -15.15 0.14 1.53
C PHE A 142 -16.25 -0.91 1.26
N TYR A 143 -15.94 -1.99 0.51
CA TYR A 143 -16.93 -2.93 -0.03
C TYR A 143 -16.71 -4.40 0.36
N TYR A 144 -15.51 -4.77 0.80
CA TYR A 144 -15.19 -6.14 1.20
C TYR A 144 -15.87 -6.54 2.52
N MET A 145 -15.98 -7.85 2.74
CA MET A 145 -16.44 -8.42 4.01
C MET A 145 -15.25 -8.82 4.87
N MET A 146 -15.26 -8.41 6.13
CA MET A 146 -14.24 -8.77 7.13
C MET A 146 -14.49 -10.19 7.67
N LYS A 147 -13.59 -10.70 8.51
CA LYS A 147 -13.59 -12.08 9.03
C LYS A 147 -14.87 -12.46 9.81
N ASP A 148 -15.59 -11.48 10.36
CA ASP A 148 -16.88 -11.67 11.04
C ASP A 148 -18.10 -11.68 10.08
N GLY A 149 -17.88 -11.49 8.79
CA GLY A 149 -18.92 -11.43 7.76
C GLY A 149 -19.65 -10.08 7.69
N LYS A 150 -19.04 -9.01 8.23
CA LYS A 150 -19.55 -7.63 8.14
C LYS A 150 -18.54 -6.73 7.41
N PRO A 151 -18.98 -5.67 6.71
CA PRO A 151 -18.07 -4.69 6.10
C PRO A 151 -17.37 -3.81 7.16
N ALA A 152 -16.55 -2.86 6.71
CA ALA A 152 -16.00 -1.81 7.58
C ALA A 152 -17.04 -0.71 7.89
N PHE A 153 -17.84 -0.33 6.88
CA PHE A 153 -18.95 0.64 6.99
C PHE A 153 -20.28 -0.03 6.62
N THR A 154 -21.37 0.34 7.29
CA THR A 154 -22.72 -0.10 6.91
C THR A 154 -23.20 0.57 5.62
N TYR A 155 -24.23 0.04 4.97
CA TYR A 155 -24.83 0.66 3.77
C TYR A 155 -25.23 2.14 3.98
N LYS A 156 -25.74 2.50 5.17
CA LYS A 156 -26.07 3.88 5.52
C LYS A 156 -24.83 4.77 5.61
N GLN A 157 -23.75 4.27 6.21
CA GLN A 157 -22.48 4.99 6.33
C GLN A 157 -21.78 5.11 4.96
N ILE A 158 -21.93 4.12 4.07
CA ILE A 158 -21.52 4.23 2.66
C ILE A 158 -22.37 5.29 1.93
N ARG A 159 -23.69 5.38 2.15
CA ARG A 159 -24.50 6.48 1.58
C ARG A 159 -24.04 7.84 2.11
N LEU A 160 -23.76 7.97 3.41
CA LEU A 160 -23.21 9.21 4.00
C LEU A 160 -21.84 9.58 3.39
N LEU A 161 -20.94 8.62 3.21
CA LEU A 161 -19.66 8.83 2.53
C LEU A 161 -19.86 9.35 1.10
N LEU A 162 -20.82 8.77 0.38
CA LEU A 162 -21.17 9.21 -0.98
C LEU A 162 -21.85 10.59 -1.00
N MET A 163 -22.48 11.05 0.09
CA MET A 163 -22.98 12.44 0.22
C MET A 163 -21.87 13.48 0.45
N SER A 164 -20.63 13.05 0.72
CA SER A 164 -19.48 13.95 0.90
C SER A 164 -18.72 14.18 -0.40
N GLU A 165 -17.87 15.21 -0.43
CA GLU A 165 -16.91 15.42 -1.52
C GLU A 165 -15.68 14.48 -1.44
N TYR A 166 -15.71 13.45 -0.56
CA TYR A 166 -14.62 12.49 -0.45
C TYR A 166 -14.44 11.69 -1.75
N ASN A 167 -13.32 11.93 -2.43
CA ASN A 167 -12.92 11.21 -3.62
C ASN A 167 -11.63 10.45 -3.33
N ILE A 168 -11.70 9.11 -3.19
CA ILE A 168 -10.58 8.20 -2.90
C ILE A 168 -9.34 8.41 -3.80
N ASN A 169 -9.51 9.07 -4.95
CA ASN A 169 -8.46 9.39 -5.91
C ASN A 169 -7.89 10.82 -5.76
N HIS A 170 -8.20 11.58 -4.70
CA HIS A 170 -7.86 13.01 -4.54
C HIS A 170 -6.36 13.33 -4.26
N GLY A 171 -5.44 12.44 -4.61
CA GLY A 171 -4.00 12.64 -4.44
C GLY A 171 -3.48 12.44 -3.01
N HIS A 172 -4.12 13.02 -1.99
CA HIS A 172 -3.74 12.81 -0.58
C HIS A 172 -3.77 11.33 -0.12
N ASN A 173 -4.63 10.51 -0.71
CA ASN A 173 -4.70 9.06 -0.50
C ASN A 173 -3.63 8.24 -1.28
N ILE A 174 -2.74 8.87 -2.04
CA ILE A 174 -1.81 8.19 -2.96
C ILE A 174 -0.37 8.24 -2.46
N ILE A 175 0.30 7.09 -2.46
CA ILE A 175 1.74 6.93 -2.32
C ILE A 175 2.28 6.17 -3.54
N ASN A 176 3.39 6.61 -4.13
CA ASN A 176 4.00 5.93 -5.28
C ASN A 176 5.05 4.95 -4.76
N LEU A 177 4.86 3.66 -5.01
CA LEU A 177 5.70 2.59 -4.50
C LEU A 177 6.45 1.90 -5.66
N PRO A 178 7.66 1.35 -5.45
CA PRO A 178 8.34 0.55 -6.46
C PRO A 178 7.49 -0.65 -6.89
N ALA A 179 7.33 -0.86 -8.20
CA ALA A 179 6.77 -2.11 -8.74
C ALA A 179 7.81 -3.25 -8.70
N GLU A 180 9.10 -2.89 -8.68
CA GLU A 180 10.23 -3.80 -8.69
C GLU A 180 11.02 -3.76 -7.36
N ASP A 181 11.41 -4.94 -6.87
CA ASP A 181 12.07 -5.11 -5.57
C ASP A 181 13.47 -4.47 -5.50
N TRP A 182 14.21 -4.38 -6.60
CA TRP A 182 15.53 -3.75 -6.64
C TRP A 182 15.51 -2.24 -6.32
N ALA A 183 14.37 -1.58 -6.54
CA ALA A 183 14.20 -0.14 -6.36
C ALA A 183 13.74 0.26 -4.94
N VAL A 184 13.39 -0.71 -4.08
CA VAL A 184 13.06 -0.50 -2.66
C VAL A 184 14.10 0.34 -1.89
N PRO A 185 15.41 0.06 -1.96
CA PRO A 185 16.44 0.85 -1.25
C PRO A 185 16.65 2.28 -1.78
N VAL A 186 16.08 2.68 -2.92
CA VAL A 186 16.31 4.01 -3.54
C VAL A 186 15.71 5.14 -2.70
N HIS A 187 14.46 4.96 -2.25
CA HIS A 187 13.73 5.90 -1.39
C HIS A 187 13.32 5.27 -0.04
N SER A 188 13.87 4.09 0.27
CA SER A 188 13.43 3.23 1.36
C SER A 188 11.91 3.02 1.40
N LEU A 189 11.32 2.61 0.27
CA LEU A 189 9.88 2.39 0.08
C LEU A 189 9.57 0.95 -0.35
N ILE A 190 8.64 0.28 0.36
CA ILE A 190 8.26 -1.13 0.14
C ILE A 190 7.72 -1.37 -1.28
N CYS A 191 8.05 -2.52 -1.86
CA CYS A 191 7.58 -2.91 -3.19
C CYS A 191 6.06 -3.18 -3.19
N HIS A 192 5.36 -2.72 -4.22
CA HIS A 192 3.93 -2.92 -4.46
C HIS A 192 3.68 -3.60 -5.82
N PRO A 193 3.79 -4.94 -5.90
CA PRO A 193 3.78 -5.71 -7.15
C PRO A 193 2.42 -6.35 -7.47
N SER A 194 1.44 -6.30 -6.55
CA SER A 194 0.10 -6.88 -6.71
C SER A 194 -0.84 -6.43 -5.59
N ASP A 195 -2.07 -6.94 -5.61
CA ASP A 195 -2.99 -6.98 -4.46
C ASP A 195 -2.31 -7.38 -3.14
N HIS A 196 -2.90 -6.88 -2.06
CA HIS A 196 -2.44 -6.95 -0.67
C HIS A 196 -3.63 -7.15 0.28
N GLU A 197 -4.07 -8.40 0.43
CA GLU A 197 -5.23 -8.80 1.24
C GLU A 197 -5.07 -8.43 2.73
N SER A 198 -3.88 -8.66 3.29
CA SER A 198 -3.62 -8.48 4.72
C SER A 198 -3.54 -7.00 5.10
N TYR A 199 -2.90 -6.19 4.25
CA TYR A 199 -2.92 -4.73 4.36
C TYR A 199 -4.36 -4.19 4.25
N THR A 200 -5.13 -4.67 3.27
CA THR A 200 -6.54 -4.27 3.08
C THR A 200 -7.37 -4.58 4.33
N MET A 201 -7.21 -5.76 4.92
CA MET A 201 -7.88 -6.13 6.17
C MET A 201 -7.55 -5.17 7.33
N ARG A 202 -6.29 -4.74 7.47
CA ARG A 202 -5.90 -3.74 8.48
C ARG A 202 -6.48 -2.35 8.21
N VAL A 203 -6.57 -1.94 6.95
CA VAL A 203 -7.30 -0.72 6.58
C VAL A 203 -8.76 -0.82 7.02
N MET A 204 -9.40 -1.96 6.77
CA MET A 204 -10.79 -2.20 7.20
C MET A 204 -10.97 -2.21 8.73
N ASP A 205 -10.02 -2.77 9.48
CA ASP A 205 -10.03 -2.73 10.95
C ASP A 205 -9.94 -1.30 11.52
N GLU A 206 -9.17 -0.40 10.88
CA GLU A 206 -9.11 1.02 11.27
C GLU A 206 -10.29 1.84 10.74
N MET A 207 -10.77 1.57 9.52
CA MET A 207 -12.01 2.16 8.99
C MET A 207 -13.22 1.84 9.87
N ARG A 208 -13.31 0.60 10.38
CA ARG A 208 -14.38 0.18 11.30
C ARG A 208 -14.35 0.99 12.61
N LYS A 209 -13.19 1.50 13.05
CA LYS A 209 -13.13 2.43 14.21
C LYS A 209 -13.80 3.76 13.85
N VAL A 210 -13.44 4.35 12.70
CA VAL A 210 -14.09 5.57 12.18
C VAL A 210 -15.61 5.36 12.02
N ALA A 211 -16.04 4.20 11.50
CA ALA A 211 -17.45 3.84 11.38
C ALA A 211 -18.17 3.74 12.74
N ASN A 212 -17.52 3.14 13.74
CA ASN A 212 -18.06 3.03 15.10
C ASN A 212 -18.13 4.40 15.80
N ASP A 213 -17.12 5.26 15.62
CA ASP A 213 -17.07 6.59 16.24
C ASP A 213 -18.06 7.57 15.59
N LEU A 214 -18.24 7.48 14.26
CA LEU A 214 -19.37 8.11 13.56
C LEU A 214 -20.72 7.63 14.11
N GLN A 215 -20.89 6.32 14.32
CA GLN A 215 -22.16 5.79 14.82
C GLN A 215 -22.47 6.31 16.24
N LYS A 216 -21.48 6.30 17.15
CA LYS A 216 -21.61 6.91 18.48
C LYS A 216 -22.02 8.38 18.43
N LEU A 217 -21.51 9.13 17.45
CA LEU A 217 -21.84 10.55 17.28
C LEU A 217 -23.31 10.73 16.86
N ILE A 218 -23.78 9.94 15.89
CA ILE A 218 -25.20 9.90 15.46
C ILE A 218 -26.09 9.49 16.63
N ASP A 219 -25.76 8.38 17.30
CA ASP A 219 -26.53 7.80 18.41
C ASP A 219 -26.56 8.71 19.66
N SER A 220 -25.63 9.67 19.77
CA SER A 220 -25.56 10.59 20.91
C SER A 220 -26.72 11.59 21.00
N GLY A 221 -27.48 11.78 19.92
CA GLY A 221 -28.56 12.77 19.81
C GLY A 221 -28.10 14.24 19.90
N LYS A 222 -26.80 14.51 19.93
CA LYS A 222 -26.23 15.86 20.03
C LYS A 222 -26.11 16.50 18.65
N PRO A 223 -26.18 17.85 18.54
CA PRO A 223 -25.83 18.57 17.32
C PRO A 223 -24.40 18.22 16.87
N HIS A 224 -24.28 17.53 15.74
CA HIS A 224 -23.04 16.94 15.24
C HIS A 224 -22.48 17.63 13.99
N GLY A 225 -23.10 18.73 13.55
CA GLY A 225 -22.69 19.48 12.36
C GLY A 225 -22.82 18.70 11.06
N ASN A 226 -22.02 19.08 10.06
CA ASN A 226 -21.96 18.46 8.74
C ASN A 226 -21.24 17.10 8.81
N LEU A 227 -22.01 16.02 8.98
CA LEU A 227 -21.49 14.64 9.04
C LEU A 227 -20.70 14.22 7.79
N PRO A 228 -21.13 14.53 6.54
CA PRO A 228 -20.32 14.30 5.34
C PRO A 228 -18.91 14.91 5.40
N GLU A 229 -18.78 16.17 5.87
CA GLU A 229 -17.48 16.84 6.01
C GLU A 229 -16.62 16.21 7.13
N LEU A 230 -17.25 15.87 8.27
CA LEU A 230 -16.55 15.24 9.38
C LEU A 230 -15.93 13.89 8.97
N ILE A 231 -16.64 13.05 8.22
CA ILE A 231 -16.09 11.76 7.79
C ILE A 231 -14.99 11.92 6.71
N PHE A 232 -15.03 12.98 5.89
CA PHE A 232 -13.91 13.33 5.01
C PHE A 232 -12.63 13.60 5.84
N GLU A 233 -12.70 14.44 6.87
CA GLU A 233 -11.53 14.71 7.71
C GLU A 233 -11.06 13.49 8.51
N GLU A 234 -11.95 12.61 8.98
CA GLU A 234 -11.54 11.34 9.60
C GLU A 234 -10.89 10.36 8.63
N LEU A 235 -11.34 10.30 7.36
CA LEU A 235 -10.64 9.52 6.32
C LEU A 235 -9.28 10.14 5.98
N LYS A 236 -9.15 11.47 5.87
CA LYS A 236 -7.85 12.14 5.69
C LYS A 236 -6.90 11.88 6.87
N LYS A 237 -7.40 11.88 8.11
CA LYS A 237 -6.60 11.47 9.29
C LYS A 237 -6.17 10.01 9.20
N LEU A 238 -7.03 9.11 8.70
CA LEU A 238 -6.72 7.71 8.50
C LEU A 238 -5.67 7.50 7.39
N GLU A 239 -5.78 8.20 6.26
CA GLU A 239 -4.78 8.23 5.19
C GLU A 239 -3.41 8.70 5.69
N ASN A 240 -3.36 9.76 6.50
CA ASN A 240 -2.13 10.21 7.14
C ASN A 240 -1.52 9.14 8.08
N ARG A 241 -2.35 8.38 8.80
CA ARG A 241 -1.88 7.25 9.62
C ARG A 241 -1.31 6.13 8.75
N PHE A 242 -1.91 5.82 7.60
CA PHE A 242 -1.38 4.81 6.68
C PHE A 242 -0.13 5.28 5.90
N TRP A 243 -0.01 6.55 5.56
CA TRP A 243 1.25 7.13 5.05
C TRP A 243 2.40 6.87 6.02
N ILE A 244 2.21 7.27 7.29
CA ILE A 244 3.22 7.10 8.35
C ILE A 244 3.53 5.62 8.59
N PHE A 245 2.52 4.74 8.50
CA PHE A 245 2.72 3.29 8.63
C PHE A 245 3.57 2.71 7.49
N ILE A 246 3.20 2.96 6.22
CA ILE A 246 3.94 2.42 5.06
C ILE A 246 5.38 2.91 5.07
N VAL A 247 5.62 4.21 5.29
CA VAL A 247 6.98 4.79 5.32
C VAL A 247 7.82 4.19 6.46
N LYS A 248 7.26 4.06 7.67
CA LYS A 248 7.98 3.44 8.81
C LYS A 248 8.27 1.95 8.59
N LEU A 249 7.31 1.20 8.04
CA LEU A 249 7.51 -0.21 7.70
C LEU A 249 8.61 -0.36 6.64
N SER A 250 8.59 0.48 5.61
CA SER A 250 9.56 0.45 4.51
C SER A 250 10.98 0.76 4.97
N GLY A 251 11.16 1.81 5.78
CA GLY A 251 12.46 2.12 6.39
C GLY A 251 12.98 0.96 7.24
N LYS A 252 12.12 0.36 8.07
CA LYS A 252 12.48 -0.78 8.93
C LYS A 252 12.79 -2.07 8.16
N LEU A 253 12.18 -2.27 6.98
CA LEU A 253 12.54 -3.35 6.06
C LEU A 253 13.94 -3.16 5.48
N VAL A 254 14.25 -1.95 5.01
CA VAL A 254 15.56 -1.61 4.45
C VAL A 254 16.65 -1.67 5.51
N GLU A 255 16.44 -1.08 6.69
CA GLU A 255 17.35 -1.20 7.84
C GLU A 255 17.68 -2.66 8.17
N ALA A 256 16.66 -3.51 8.34
CA ALA A 256 16.83 -4.92 8.68
C ALA A 256 17.60 -5.67 7.57
N LYS A 257 17.24 -5.41 6.31
CA LYS A 257 17.86 -6.06 5.15
C LYS A 257 19.32 -5.64 4.96
N VAL A 258 19.66 -4.38 5.19
CA VAL A 258 21.05 -3.85 5.18
C VAL A 258 21.84 -4.46 6.33
N ALA A 259 21.24 -4.66 7.51
CA ALA A 259 21.82 -5.41 8.62
C ALA A 259 21.88 -6.94 8.40
N GLY A 260 21.56 -7.44 7.20
CA GLY A 260 21.65 -8.85 6.83
C GLY A 260 20.54 -9.76 7.37
N VAL A 261 19.50 -9.20 8.00
CA VAL A 261 18.41 -9.94 8.65
C VAL A 261 17.05 -9.68 7.98
N ARG A 262 16.05 -10.51 8.31
CA ARG A 262 14.65 -10.27 7.90
C ARG A 262 13.95 -9.44 8.96
N TYR A 263 13.14 -8.45 8.56
CA TYR A 263 12.27 -7.73 9.48
C TYR A 263 11.16 -8.63 10.01
N VAL A 264 11.01 -8.66 11.34
CA VAL A 264 10.00 -9.43 12.08
C VAL A 264 9.28 -8.59 13.16
N GLY A 265 9.39 -7.26 13.06
CA GLY A 265 8.74 -6.32 13.98
C GLY A 265 7.29 -5.99 13.59
N PRO A 266 6.66 -5.01 14.28
CA PRO A 266 5.29 -4.59 13.98
C PRO A 266 5.10 -4.13 12.53
N GLY A 267 4.10 -4.68 11.83
CA GLY A 267 3.89 -4.45 10.41
C GLY A 267 4.48 -5.52 9.50
N SER A 268 5.36 -6.41 10.00
CA SER A 268 5.93 -7.52 9.21
C SER A 268 4.88 -8.56 8.77
N GLU A 269 3.72 -8.59 9.45
CA GLU A 269 2.53 -9.34 9.04
C GLU A 269 1.98 -8.90 7.66
N HIS A 270 2.28 -7.67 7.24
CA HIS A 270 1.93 -7.08 5.93
C HIS A 270 3.07 -7.16 4.91
N VAL A 271 4.04 -8.06 5.11
CA VAL A 271 5.22 -8.19 4.24
C VAL A 271 5.44 -9.63 3.80
N ARG A 272 5.39 -9.86 2.49
CA ARG A 272 5.72 -11.14 1.86
C ARG A 272 7.07 -11.07 1.14
N TYR A 273 7.84 -12.15 1.22
CA TYR A 273 9.13 -12.33 0.53
C TYR A 273 9.03 -13.31 -0.65
N ALA A 274 7.80 -13.59 -1.06
CA ALA A 274 7.43 -14.35 -2.24
C ALA A 274 6.02 -13.91 -2.70
N ASN A 275 5.69 -14.07 -3.97
CA ASN A 275 4.29 -14.06 -4.39
C ASN A 275 3.56 -15.33 -3.89
N LYS A 276 2.23 -15.36 -4.05
CA LYS A 276 1.35 -16.43 -3.54
C LYS A 276 1.80 -17.83 -3.96
N ASP A 277 2.22 -17.97 -5.21
CA ASP A 277 2.59 -19.24 -5.83
C ASP A 277 4.10 -19.58 -5.66
N GLY A 278 4.87 -18.63 -5.12
CA GLY A 278 6.30 -18.79 -4.81
C GLY A 278 7.26 -18.62 -6.00
N GLY A 279 6.77 -18.36 -7.22
CA GLY A 279 7.58 -18.18 -8.43
C GLY A 279 8.32 -16.84 -8.52
N THR A 280 7.84 -15.81 -7.81
CA THR A 280 8.53 -14.51 -7.68
C THR A 280 8.99 -14.34 -6.25
N HIS A 281 10.24 -13.90 -6.05
CA HIS A 281 10.79 -13.55 -4.74
C HIS A 281 11.09 -12.07 -4.63
N TYR A 282 10.90 -11.55 -3.42
CA TYR A 282 11.17 -10.17 -3.04
C TYR A 282 12.26 -10.24 -1.96
N GLU A 283 13.44 -9.69 -2.22
CA GLU A 283 14.61 -9.73 -1.35
C GLU A 283 14.50 -8.68 -0.23
N TRP A 284 13.92 -7.52 -0.52
CA TRP A 284 13.60 -6.49 0.45
C TRP A 284 12.23 -6.73 1.11
N GLY A 285 11.31 -7.29 0.32
CA GLY A 285 9.95 -7.64 0.74
C GLY A 285 8.91 -6.74 0.06
N SER A 286 7.75 -7.33 -0.28
CA SER A 286 6.63 -6.60 -0.86
C SER A 286 5.49 -6.45 0.13
N LEU A 287 4.69 -5.40 -0.04
CA LEU A 287 3.42 -5.20 0.66
C LEU A 287 2.48 -6.40 0.39
N TRP A 288 1.70 -6.77 1.40
CA TRP A 288 0.73 -7.86 1.37
C TRP A 288 -0.44 -7.65 2.33
#